data_AF-A0A7J9JJ10-F1
#
_entry.id   AF-A0A7J9JJ10-F1
#
_cell.length_a   1.000
_cell.length_b   1.000
_cell.length_c   1.000
_cell.angle_alpha   90.00
_cell.angle_beta   90.00
_cell.angle_gamma   90.00
#
_symmetry.space_group_name_H-M   'P 1'
#
loop_
_entity.id
_entity.type
_entity.pdbx_description
1 polymer ?
#
loop_
_entity_poly.entity_id
_entity_poly.type
_entity_poly.pdbx_seq_one_letter_code
_entity_poly.pdbx_strand_id
1 'polypeptide(L)'
;MHIEEEYYINLYVVGKFVRDLHVRCSGGEMVSFKKDPDTISYFELCKIVKKRLGFNTVQLIYFDVPSSRTLQDSLKAVWNDSSTIDMLNY
;
A
#
# COMPACT_ATOMS: atom_id res chain seq x y z
N MET A 1 -27.91 10.34 6.29
CA MET A 1 -27.47 8.93 6.17
C MET A 1 -26.09 9.00 5.54
N HIS A 2 -25.03 9.03 6.34
CA HIS A 2 -23.67 8.93 5.80
C HIS A 2 -23.53 7.51 5.30
N ILE A 3 -23.41 7.34 4.00
CA ILE A 3 -22.89 6.10 3.44
C ILE A 3 -21.48 6.05 4.00
N GLU A 4 -21.22 5.15 4.96
CA GLU A 4 -19.85 4.84 5.36
C GLU A 4 -19.19 4.29 4.10
N GLU A 5 -18.51 5.16 3.33
CA GLU A 5 -17.71 4.74 2.19
C GLU A 5 -16.70 3.72 2.73
N GLU A 6 -16.80 2.48 2.27
CA GLU A 6 -15.90 1.44 2.70
C GLU A 6 -14.57 1.61 1.98
N TYR A 7 -13.64 2.30 2.61
CA TYR A 7 -12.29 2.47 2.08
C TYR A 7 -11.48 1.18 2.30
N TYR A 8 -11.10 0.55 1.19
CA TYR A 8 -10.17 -0.57 1.16
C TYR A 8 -8.80 -0.07 0.70
N ILE A 9 -7.81 -0.13 1.58
CA ILE A 9 -6.43 0.19 1.22
C ILE A 9 -5.75 -1.08 0.73
N ASN A 10 -5.30 -1.09 -0.53
CA ASN A 10 -4.54 -2.18 -1.14
C ASN A 10 -3.05 -1.87 -1.11
N LEU A 11 -2.28 -2.68 -0.38
CA LEU A 11 -0.83 -2.55 -0.29
C LEU A 11 -0.13 -3.74 -0.95
N TYR A 12 0.95 -3.47 -1.66
CA TYR A 12 1.88 -4.48 -2.14
C TYR A 12 3.11 -4.51 -1.24
N VAL A 13 3.43 -5.69 -0.68
CA VAL A 13 4.52 -5.87 0.29
C VAL A 13 5.46 -6.95 -0.23
N VAL A 14 6.78 -6.76 -0.11
CA VAL A 14 7.81 -7.81 -0.35
C VAL A 14 7.94 -8.32 -1.79
N GLY A 15 7.39 -7.63 -2.77
CA GLY A 15 7.59 -8.03 -4.17
C GLY A 15 8.95 -7.61 -4.72
N LYS A 16 9.55 -8.47 -5.53
CA LYS A 16 10.57 -8.04 -6.48
C LYS A 16 9.88 -7.41 -7.67
N PHE A 17 10.26 -6.19 -8.02
CA PHE A 17 9.85 -5.60 -9.29
C PHE A 17 10.60 -6.30 -10.41
N VAL A 18 9.85 -7.00 -11.26
CA VAL A 18 10.36 -7.64 -12.47
C VAL A 18 9.88 -6.83 -13.65
N ARG A 19 10.75 -6.63 -14.64
CA ARG A 19 10.40 -5.94 -15.88
C ARG A 19 10.19 -7.01 -16.96
N ASP A 20 8.93 -7.24 -17.33
CA ASP A 20 8.54 -8.15 -18.41
C ASP A 20 7.47 -7.47 -19.29
N LEU A 21 7.92 -6.82 -20.37
CA LEU A 21 7.19 -5.84 -21.21
C LEU A 21 6.65 -4.61 -20.46
N HIS A 22 6.20 -4.76 -19.21
CA HIS A 22 5.78 -3.76 -18.23
C HIS A 22 6.40 -4.10 -16.85
N VAL A 23 6.46 -3.14 -15.94
CA VAL A 23 6.85 -3.43 -14.53
C VAL A 23 5.73 -4.26 -13.89
N ARG A 24 6.09 -5.33 -13.18
CA ARG A 24 5.18 -6.18 -12.40
C ARG A 24 5.79 -6.46 -11.02
N CYS A 25 4.95 -6.47 -9.99
CA CYS A 25 5.31 -6.91 -8.65
C CYS A 25 5.24 -8.45 -8.61
N SER A 26 6.38 -9.12 -8.44
CA SER A 26 6.48 -10.59 -8.41
C SER A 26 6.94 -11.08 -7.05
N GLY A 27 6.24 -12.06 -6.49
CA GLY A 27 6.54 -12.64 -5.17
C GLY A 27 6.19 -11.73 -3.98
N GLY A 28 5.45 -10.64 -4.21
CA GLY A 28 4.90 -9.81 -3.16
C GLY A 28 3.49 -10.27 -2.74
N GLU A 29 3.07 -9.85 -1.55
CA GLU A 29 1.74 -10.12 -1.03
C GLU A 29 0.89 -8.84 -1.07
N MET A 30 -0.35 -9.00 -1.51
CA MET A 30 -1.33 -7.93 -1.47
C MET A 30 -2.09 -7.97 -0.16
N VAL A 31 -2.11 -6.86 0.57
CA VAL A 31 -2.86 -6.72 1.82
C VAL A 31 -3.96 -5.69 1.63
N SER A 32 -5.20 -6.15 1.78
CA SER A 32 -6.38 -5.30 1.83
C SER A 32 -6.92 -5.25 3.26
N PHE A 33 -7.16 -4.06 3.79
CA PHE A 33 -7.77 -3.88 5.11
C PHE A 33 -8.70 -2.66 5.15
N LYS A 34 -9.73 -2.76 6.01
CA LYS A 34 -10.70 -1.70 6.29
C LYS A 34 -10.15 -0.83 7.40
N LYS A 35 -9.91 0.43 7.11
CA LYS A 35 -9.53 1.46 8.08
C LYS A 35 -10.00 2.80 7.54
N ASP A 36 -10.34 3.70 8.46
CA ASP A 36 -10.51 5.10 8.12
C ASP A 36 -9.21 5.63 7.48
N PRO A 37 -9.27 6.08 6.21
CA PRO A 37 -8.11 6.61 5.53
C PRO A 37 -7.53 7.78 6.31
N ASP A 38 -8.33 8.68 6.89
CA ASP A 38 -7.88 9.97 7.41
C ASP A 38 -7.05 9.88 8.71
N THR A 39 -6.94 8.69 9.32
CA THR A 39 -6.37 8.54 10.67
C THR A 39 -5.21 7.55 10.78
N ILE A 40 -4.76 6.93 9.68
CA ILE A 40 -3.71 5.92 9.75
C ILE A 40 -2.30 6.55 9.75
N SER A 41 -1.52 6.27 10.79
CA SER A 41 -0.09 6.60 10.81
C SER A 41 0.74 5.49 10.14
N TYR A 42 1.95 5.83 9.71
CA TYR A 42 2.89 4.86 9.15
C TYR A 42 3.23 3.72 10.12
N PHE A 43 3.31 4.02 11.42
CA PHE A 43 3.58 3.02 12.44
C PHE A 43 2.44 2.01 12.58
N GLU A 44 1.19 2.48 12.58
CA GLU A 44 0.01 1.62 12.60
C GLU A 44 -0.11 0.79 11.31
N LEU A 45 0.19 1.41 10.15
CA LEU A 45 0.28 0.72 8.86
C LEU A 45 1.28 -0.45 8.92
N CYS A 46 2.49 -0.19 9.43
CA CYS A 46 3.52 -1.21 9.60
C CYS A 46 3.07 -2.34 10.53
N LYS A 47 2.37 -2.04 11.64
CA LYS A 47 1.84 -3.08 12.54
C LYS A 47 0.82 -3.97 11.84
N ILE A 48 -0.09 -3.39 11.05
CA ILE A 48 -1.11 -4.13 10.32
C ILE A 48 -0.45 -5.06 9.31
N VAL A 49 0.49 -4.54 8.51
CA VAL A 49 1.24 -5.34 7.52
C VAL A 49 2.00 -6.47 8.19
N LYS A 50 2.75 -6.19 9.27
CA LYS A 50 3.47 -7.22 10.03
C LYS A 50 2.54 -8.29 10.58
N LYS A 51 1.40 -7.90 11.15
CA LYS A 51 0.41 -8.83 11.73
C LYS A 51 -0.25 -9.69 10.65
N ARG A 52 -0.56 -9.11 9.49
CA ARG A 52 -1.22 -9.81 8.37
C ARG A 52 -0.30 -10.79 7.68
N LEU A 53 0.97 -10.43 7.50
CA LEU A 53 1.91 -11.22 6.69
C LEU A 53 2.92 -12.02 7.51
N GLY A 54 2.96 -11.84 8.84
CA GLY A 54 3.84 -12.59 9.73
C GLY A 54 5.33 -12.22 9.60
N PHE A 55 5.66 -11.08 8.98
CA PHE A 55 7.04 -10.65 8.81
C PHE A 55 7.63 -10.00 10.07
N ASN A 56 8.85 -10.41 10.42
CA ASN A 56 9.58 -9.88 11.59
C ASN A 56 10.32 -8.56 11.31
N THR A 57 10.52 -8.21 10.04
CA THR A 57 11.24 -7.01 9.60
C THR A 57 10.33 -6.07 8.82
N VAL A 58 10.57 -4.76 8.91
CA VAL A 58 9.89 -3.76 8.05
C VAL A 58 10.36 -3.98 6.62
N GLN A 59 9.45 -4.39 5.73
CA GLN A 59 9.69 -4.49 4.29
C GLN A 59 9.12 -3.26 3.59
N LEU A 60 9.59 -2.99 2.37
CA LEU A 60 9.06 -1.91 1.54
C LEU A 60 7.56 -2.13 1.27
N ILE A 61 6.78 -1.10 1.59
CA ILE A 61 5.34 -1.04 1.37
C ILE A 61 5.11 -0.15 0.16
N TYR A 62 4.28 -0.61 -0.78
CA TYR A 62 3.84 0.18 -1.92
C TYR A 62 2.31 0.23 -1.96
N PHE A 63 1.75 1.35 -2.42
CA PHE A 63 0.33 1.48 -2.74
C PHE A 63 0.15 1.83 -4.21
N ASP A 64 -1.02 1.51 -4.75
CA ASP A 64 -1.38 1.74 -6.15
C ASP A 64 -2.17 3.04 -6.31
N VAL A 65 -1.70 3.91 -7.22
CA VAL A 65 -2.34 5.18 -7.57
C VAL A 65 -3.25 4.95 -8.80
N PRO A 66 -4.58 5.07 -8.63
CA PRO A 66 -5.56 4.64 -9.64
C PRO A 66 -5.54 5.46 -10.95
N SER A 67 -4.85 6.60 -11.00
CA SER A 67 -4.84 7.52 -12.16
C SER A 67 -3.67 7.33 -13.15
N SER A 68 -2.81 6.34 -12.90
CA SER A 68 -1.56 6.16 -13.64
C SER A 68 -1.70 5.21 -14.84
N ARG A 69 -0.94 5.48 -15.90
CA ARG A 69 -1.01 4.71 -17.17
C ARG A 69 -0.16 3.44 -17.17
N THR A 70 0.81 3.34 -16.26
CA THR A 70 1.72 2.20 -16.16
C THR A 70 1.94 1.82 -14.69
N LEU A 71 2.22 0.55 -14.40
CA LEU A 71 2.46 0.09 -13.02
C LEU A 71 3.64 0.79 -12.34
N GLN A 72 4.60 1.27 -13.13
CA GLN A 72 5.75 2.01 -12.61
C GLN A 72 5.35 3.40 -12.12
N ASP A 73 4.38 4.02 -12.80
CA ASP A 73 3.82 5.32 -12.42
C ASP A 73 2.70 5.16 -11.37
N SER A 74 2.17 3.94 -11.22
CA SER A 74 1.08 3.61 -10.29
C SER A 74 1.57 3.34 -8.88
N LEU A 75 2.72 2.68 -8.73
CA LEU A 75 3.18 2.27 -7.43
C LEU A 75 4.01 3.35 -6.74
N LYS A 76 3.55 3.76 -5.57
CA LYS A 76 4.26 4.70 -4.70
C LYS A 76 4.68 4.03 -3.40
N ALA A 77 5.93 4.28 -3.00
CA ALA A 77 6.48 3.73 -1.77
C ALA A 77 5.96 4.48 -0.55
N VAL A 78 5.58 3.74 0.50
CA VAL A 78 5.23 4.27 1.82
C VAL A 78 6.37 3.94 2.79
N TRP A 79 6.98 4.98 3.36
CA TRP A 79 8.17 4.85 4.21
C TRP A 79 8.16 5.79 5.43
N ASN A 80 7.19 6.70 5.52
CA ASN A 80 6.97 7.61 6.65
C ASN A 80 5.53 8.15 6.68
N ASP A 81 5.20 8.97 7.68
CA ASP A 81 3.86 9.56 7.83
C ASP A 81 3.49 10.51 6.67
N SER A 82 4.45 11.23 6.08
CA SER A 82 4.17 12.08 4.91
C SER A 82 3.72 11.25 3.71
N SER A 83 4.40 10.14 3.42
CA SER A 83 4.02 9.24 2.33
C SER A 83 2.72 8.49 2.62
N THR A 84 2.39 8.28 3.90
CA THR A 84 1.08 7.75 4.30
C THR A 84 0.01 8.79 4.02
N ILE A 85 0.20 10.06 4.39
CA ILE A 85 -0.73 11.14 4.05
C ILE A 85 -0.88 11.27 2.53
N ASP A 86 0.22 11.20 1.79
CA ASP A 86 0.19 11.21 0.32
C ASP A 86 -0.66 10.06 -0.23
N MET A 87 -0.58 8.86 0.35
CA MET A 87 -1.42 7.71 -0.02
C MET A 87 -2.91 7.97 0.21
N LEU A 88 -3.26 8.66 1.28
CA LEU A 88 -4.65 8.94 1.65
C LEU A 88 -5.30 10.03 0.78
N ASN A 89 -4.48 10.92 0.22
CA ASN A 89 -4.94 12.02 -0.63
C ASN A 89 -5.16 11.63 -2.10
N TYR A 90 -5.00 10.35 -2.47
CA TYR A 90 -5.21 9.84 -3.84
C TYR A 90 -6.54 9.12 -4.01
#